data_AF-A0A7W2AIR0-F1
#
_entry.id   AF-A0A7W2AIR0-F1
#
_cell.length_a   1.000
_cell.length_b   1.000
_cell.length_c   1.000
_cell.angle_alpha   90.00
_cell.angle_beta   90.00
_cell.angle_gamma   90.00
#
_symmetry.space_group_name_H-M   'P 1'
#
loop_
_entity.id
_entity.type
_entity.pdbx_description
1 polymer ?
#
loop_
_entity_poly.entity_id
_entity_poly.type
_entity_poly.pdbx_seq_one_letter_code
_entity_poly.pdbx_strand_id
1 'polypeptide(L)'
;MLKLQVEGKAHQVEPFLYDLRQRPQIALHQEHVKEVSDDNQICVTCEVDLQPSRRLKIVHLRTQDGGEIRMPLLDVIHAEIEEGKTILAGKAFDIFSG
;
A
#
# COMPACT_ATOMS: atom_id res chain seq x y z
N MET A 1 -2.39 9.97 -13.92
CA MET A 1 -0.95 10.16 -13.68
C MET A 1 -0.67 11.52 -13.08
N LEU A 2 -0.15 11.53 -11.86
CA LEU A 2 0.32 12.70 -11.14
C LEU A 2 1.85 12.65 -11.08
N LYS A 3 2.48 13.82 -11.13
CA LYS A 3 3.91 13.96 -10.87
C LYS A 3 4.10 14.41 -9.43
N LEU A 4 4.86 13.64 -8.66
CA LEU A 4 5.19 13.94 -7.27
C LEU A 4 6.66 14.31 -7.18
N GLN A 5 6.98 15.44 -6.56
CA GLN A 5 8.35 15.84 -6.26
C GLN A 5 8.52 15.85 -4.74
N VAL A 6 9.53 15.13 -4.26
CA VAL A 6 9.83 14.99 -2.83
C VAL A 6 11.27 15.44 -2.62
N GLU A 7 11.44 16.44 -1.75
CA GLU A 7 12.75 17.02 -1.42
C GLU A 7 13.02 16.90 0.07
N GLY A 8 14.26 16.55 0.42
CA GLY A 8 14.67 16.44 1.81
C GLY A 8 15.98 15.68 1.96
N LYS A 9 16.35 15.36 3.21
CA LYS A 9 17.52 14.51 3.47
C LYS A 9 17.22 13.07 3.07
N ALA A 10 18.23 12.35 2.56
CA ALA A 10 18.06 10.97 2.10
C ALA A 10 17.36 10.06 3.13
N HIS A 11 17.78 10.13 4.41
CA HIS A 11 17.20 9.34 5.49
C HIS A 11 15.72 9.66 5.83
N GLN A 12 15.16 10.74 5.31
CA GLN A 12 13.75 11.11 5.48
C GLN A 12 12.93 10.78 4.23
N VAL A 13 13.53 10.99 3.04
CA VAL A 13 12.87 10.79 1.75
C VAL A 13 12.74 9.29 1.43
N GLU A 14 13.77 8.48 1.71
CA GLU A 14 13.73 7.05 1.42
C GLU A 14 12.62 6.30 2.17
N PRO A 15 12.45 6.46 3.51
CA PRO A 15 11.35 5.83 4.23
C PRO A 15 9.98 6.30 3.72
N PHE A 16 9.83 7.59 3.39
CA PHE A 16 8.58 8.10 2.84
C PHE A 16 8.21 7.43 1.51
N LEU A 17 9.18 7.28 0.60
CA LEU A 17 8.96 6.60 -0.68
C LEU A 17 8.66 5.12 -0.49
N TYR A 18 9.31 4.47 0.47
CA TYR A 18 9.01 3.08 0.83
C TYR A 18 7.55 2.93 1.28
N ASP A 19 7.09 3.78 2.21
CA ASP A 19 5.70 3.78 2.67
C ASP A 19 4.72 4.08 1.53
N LEU A 20 5.09 4.98 0.61
CA LEU A 20 4.28 5.34 -0.54
C LEU A 20 4.07 4.14 -1.47
N ARG A 21 5.12 3.34 -1.74
CA ARG A 21 5.05 2.13 -2.57
C ARG A 21 4.21 1.01 -1.95
N GLN A 22 4.11 0.96 -0.62
CA GLN A 22 3.30 -0.04 0.07
C GLN A 22 1.79 0.24 -0.01
N ARG A 23 1.37 1.44 -0.42
CA ARG A 23 -0.06 1.80 -0.46
C ARG A 23 -0.73 1.15 -1.67
N PRO A 24 -1.73 0.27 -1.49
CA PRO A 24 -2.35 -0.45 -2.61
C PRO A 24 -3.06 0.47 -3.63
N GLN A 25 -3.46 1.67 -3.20
CA GLN A 25 -4.06 2.69 -4.05
C GLN A 25 -3.06 3.55 -4.84
N ILE A 26 -1.76 3.36 -4.65
CA ILE A 26 -0.73 4.12 -5.36
C ILE A 26 0.06 3.15 -6.22
N ALA A 27 -0.03 3.31 -7.54
CA ALA A 27 0.90 2.67 -8.46
C ALA A 27 2.02 3.67 -8.77
N LEU A 28 3.23 3.34 -8.36
CA LEU A 28 4.42 4.12 -8.67
C LEU A 28 5.11 3.51 -9.89
N HIS A 29 5.35 4.31 -10.93
CA HIS A 29 5.83 3.81 -12.23
C HIS A 29 7.30 4.12 -12.50
N GLN A 30 7.75 5.32 -12.14
CA GLN A 30 9.08 5.81 -12.43
C GLN A 30 9.59 6.65 -11.26
N GLU A 31 10.88 6.55 -10.98
CA GLU A 31 11.58 7.37 -9.99
C GLU A 31 12.86 7.92 -10.61
N HIS A 32 13.02 9.23 -10.51
CA HIS A 32 14.24 9.91 -10.88
C HIS A 32 14.79 10.60 -9.64
N VAL A 33 15.94 10.13 -9.16
CA VAL A 33 16.68 10.76 -8.07
C VAL A 33 17.66 11.78 -8.65
N LYS A 34 17.63 12.99 -8.11
CA LYS A 34 18.65 14.01 -8.32
C LYS A 34 19.24 14.38 -6.97
N GLU A 35 20.56 14.27 -6.84
CA GLU A 35 21.27 14.84 -5.71
C GLU A 35 21.33 16.36 -5.89
N VAL A 36 20.95 17.11 -4.85
CA VAL A 36 20.77 18.57 -4.94
C VAL A 36 21.94 19.32 -4.28
N SER A 37 22.71 18.69 -3.39
CA SER A 37 23.84 19.33 -2.69
C SER A 37 24.73 18.34 -1.94
N ASP A 38 25.95 18.77 -1.56
CA ASP A 38 26.92 18.06 -0.72
C ASP A 38 26.39 17.68 0.70
N ASP A 39 25.28 18.28 1.15
CA ASP A 39 24.69 18.09 2.48
C ASP A 39 23.68 16.93 2.56
N ASN A 40 23.83 15.93 1.67
CA ASN A 40 22.98 14.74 1.58
C ASN A 40 21.48 15.04 1.35
N GLN A 41 21.19 16.15 0.67
CA GLN A 41 19.85 16.48 0.19
C GLN A 41 19.59 15.82 -1.16
N ILE A 42 18.44 15.17 -1.25
CA ILE A 42 17.97 14.53 -2.48
C ILE A 42 16.62 15.10 -2.90
N CYS A 43 16.42 15.16 -4.20
CA CYS A 43 15.14 15.44 -4.84
C CYS A 43 14.74 14.21 -5.64
N VAL A 44 13.61 13.60 -5.29
CA VAL A 44 13.05 12.46 -6.03
C VAL A 44 11.79 12.92 -6.75
N THR A 45 11.78 12.70 -8.06
CA THR A 45 10.61 12.91 -8.91
C THR A 45 10.00 11.56 -9.25
N CYS A 46 8.73 11.36 -8.90
CA CYS A 46 7.99 10.13 -9.16
C CYS A 46 6.77 10.37 -10.04
N GLU A 47 6.46 9.41 -10.90
CA GLU A 47 5.16 9.32 -11.58
C GLU A 47 4.26 8.35 -10.83
N VAL A 48 3.09 8.82 -10.41
CA VAL A 48 2.15 8.04 -9.59
C VAL A 48 0.74 8.04 -10.19
N ASP A 49 0.08 6.89 -10.13
CA ASP A 49 -1.35 6.76 -10.40
C ASP A 49 -2.11 6.44 -9.12
N LEU A 50 -3.12 7.24 -8.85
CA LEU A 50 -4.08 6.97 -7.78
C LEU A 50 -5.15 6.01 -8.32
N GLN A 51 -5.28 4.86 -7.66
CA GLN A 51 -6.22 3.81 -8.00
C GLN A 51 -7.04 3.43 -6.76
N PRO A 52 -8.04 4.25 -6.36
CA PRO A 52 -8.77 4.05 -5.11
C PRO A 52 -9.48 2.68 -5.03
N SER A 53 -9.90 2.14 -6.18
CA SER A 53 -10.54 0.83 -6.28
C SER A 53 -9.65 -0.32 -5.79
N ARG A 54 -8.32 -0.18 -5.82
CA ARG A 54 -7.38 -1.21 -5.34
C ARG A 54 -7.35 -1.35 -3.81
N ARG A 55 -7.94 -0.40 -3.07
CA ARG A 55 -8.07 -0.50 -1.60
C ARG A 55 -9.00 -1.62 -1.18
N LEU A 56 -10.00 -1.93 -2.01
CA LEU A 56 -10.94 -3.01 -1.75
C LEU A 56 -10.29 -4.33 -2.15
N LYS A 57 -10.25 -5.27 -1.21
CA LYS A 57 -9.85 -6.65 -1.42
C LYS A 57 -10.97 -7.56 -0.94
N ILE A 58 -11.24 -8.62 -1.70
CA ILE A 58 -12.17 -9.67 -1.27
C ILE A 58 -11.33 -10.80 -0.70
N VAL A 59 -11.48 -11.05 0.60
CA VAL A 59 -10.88 -12.22 1.24
C VAL A 59 -11.81 -13.40 1.02
N HIS A 60 -11.26 -14.49 0.49
CA HIS A 60 -11.97 -15.74 0.23
C HIS A 60 -11.57 -16.76 1.28
N LEU A 61 -12.50 -17.12 2.18
CA LEU A 61 -12.30 -18.17 3.17
C LEU A 61 -13.06 -19.41 2.71
N ARG A 62 -12.34 -20.51 2.50
CA ARG A 62 -12.95 -21.81 2.18
C ARG A 62 -13.18 -22.58 3.47
N THR A 63 -14.42 -23.05 3.66
CA THR A 63 -14.78 -23.89 4.79
C THR A 63 -14.47 -25.35 4.48
N GLN A 64 -14.42 -26.18 5.52
CA GLN A 64 -14.02 -27.59 5.40
C GLN A 64 -15.02 -28.43 4.58
N ASP A 65 -16.28 -28.00 4.54
CA ASP A 65 -17.38 -28.57 3.74
C ASP A 65 -17.44 -28.00 2.30
N GLY A 66 -16.49 -27.15 1.90
CA GLY A 66 -16.39 -26.61 0.55
C GLY A 66 -17.18 -25.32 0.31
N GLY A 67 -17.82 -24.76 1.33
CA GLY A 67 -18.41 -23.43 1.29
C GLY A 67 -17.36 -22.31 1.11
N GLU A 68 -17.81 -21.16 0.61
CA GLU A 68 -16.98 -19.96 0.46
C GLU A 68 -17.61 -18.78 1.23
N ILE A 69 -16.85 -18.21 2.16
CA ILE A 69 -17.18 -16.93 2.79
C ILE A 69 -16.35 -15.84 2.09
N ARG A 70 -17.03 -14.84 1.54
CA ARG A 70 -16.41 -13.68 0.90
C ARG A 70 -16.50 -12.47 1.82
N MET A 71 -15.36 -11.94 2.23
CA MET A 71 -15.30 -10.76 3.09
C MET A 71 -14.67 -9.59 2.33
N PRO A 72 -15.47 -8.59 1.90
CA PRO A 72 -14.93 -7.36 1.34
C PRO A 72 -14.30 -6.52 2.45
N LEU A 73 -13.00 -6.25 2.32
CA LEU A 73 -12.22 -5.48 3.28
C LEU A 73 -11.46 -4.35 2.58
N LEU A 74 -11.35 -3.20 3.24
CA LEU A 74 -10.53 -2.07 2.81
C LEU A 74 -9.17 -2.07 3.52
N ASP A 75 -8.15 -1.62 2.79
CA ASP A 75 -6.77 -1.46 3.32
C ASP A 75 -6.22 -2.75 3.95
N VAL A 76 -6.42 -3.90 3.27
CA VAL A 76 -6.04 -5.21 3.82
C VAL A 76 -4.52 -5.35 3.96
N ILE A 77 -4.09 -5.70 5.17
CA ILE A 77 -2.75 -6.15 5.52
C ILE A 77 -2.76 -7.68 5.55
N HIS A 78 -1.74 -8.29 4.94
CA HIS A 78 -1.51 -9.72 4.96
C HIS A 78 -0.10 -10.00 5.48
N ALA A 79 -0.01 -10.73 6.59
CA ALA A 79 1.27 -11.07 7.21
C ALA A 79 1.28 -12.55 7.62
N GLU A 80 2.36 -13.25 7.32
CA GLU A 80 2.64 -14.57 7.90
C GLU A 80 3.22 -14.38 9.31
N ILE A 81 2.65 -15.08 10.29
CA ILE A 81 3.06 -14.99 11.70
C ILE A 81 3.80 -16.23 12.17
N GLU A 82 3.49 -17.39 11.60
CA GLU A 82 4.15 -18.68 11.81
C GLU A 82 3.96 -19.50 10.53
N GLU A 83 4.72 -20.59 10.37
CA GLU A 83 4.61 -21.47 9.19
C GLU A 83 3.15 -21.93 8.98
N GLY A 84 2.57 -21.52 7.86
CA GLY A 84 1.18 -21.84 7.50
C GLY A 84 0.11 -21.05 8.26
N LYS A 85 0.48 -20.08 9.11
CA LYS A 85 -0.45 -19.17 9.80
C LYS A 85 -0.28 -17.75 9.31
N THR A 86 -1.37 -17.21 8.75
CA THR A 86 -1.43 -15.84 8.23
C THR A 86 -2.49 -15.03 8.96
N ILE A 87 -2.16 -13.77 9.24
CA ILE A 87 -3.09 -12.75 9.70
C ILE A 87 -3.51 -11.91 8.50
N LEU A 88 -4.82 -11.75 8.35
CA LEU A 88 -5.44 -10.78 7.47
C LEU A 88 -6.16 -9.74 8.33
N ALA A 89 -5.80 -8.47 8.18
CA ALA A 89 -6.43 -7.36 8.90
C ALA A 89 -6.90 -6.30 7.91
N GLY A 90 -8.10 -5.77 8.07
CA GLY A 90 -8.65 -4.74 7.19
C GLY A 90 -9.91 -4.10 7.80
N LYS A 91 -10.42 -3.06 7.15
CA LYS A 91 -11.64 -2.36 7.57
C LYS A 91 -12.86 -2.95 6.87
N ALA A 92 -13.87 -3.34 7.64
CA ALA A 92 -15.18 -3.70 7.13
C ALA A 92 -16.17 -2.56 7.44
N PHE A 93 -17.08 -2.28 6.52
CA PHE A 93 -18.18 -1.34 6.73
C PHE A 93 -19.48 -2.10 6.55
N ASP A 94 -20.27 -2.20 7.61
CA ASP A 94 -21.64 -2.68 7.55
C ASP A 94 -22.57 -1.47 7.57
N ILE A 95 -23.29 -1.26 6.47
CA ILE A 95 -24.24 -0.15 6.30
C ILE A 95 -25.65 -0.51 6.78
N PHE A 96 -25.87 -1.75 7.22
CA PHE A 96 -27.16 -2.28 7.63
C PHE A 96 -27.24 -2.57 9.14
N SER A 97 -26.16 -2.38 9.89
CA SER A 97 -26.12 -2.59 11.35
C SER A 97 -26.65 -1.40 12.19
N GLY A 98 -27.56 -0.60 11.62
CA GLY A 98 -28.18 0.57 12.25
C GLY A 98 -29.34 0.25 13.18
#